data_AF-A0A5B9Y9Y8-F1
#
_entry.id   AF-A0A5B9Y9Y8-F1
#
_cell.length_a   1.000
_cell.length_b   1.000
_cell.length_c   1.000
_cell.angle_alpha   90.00
_cell.angle_beta   90.00
_cell.angle_gamma   90.00
#
_symmetry.space_group_name_H-M   'P 1'
#
loop_
_entity.id
_entity.type
_entity.pdbx_description
1 polymer ?
#
loop_
_entity_poly.entity_id
_entity_poly.type
_entity_poly.pdbx_seq_one_letter_code
_entity_poly.pdbx_strand_id
1 'polypeptide(L)'
;MLDTKWSSIDIHNTSDQEMLTKLGQLASFKGTLYIVTEVSYMQSNGNDRGGVFKVNSQQLDDFCQAYAIKYNEPMFNQEAFIISFELKQCWVLHHENIYGLVKYK
;
A
#
# COMPACT_ATOMS: atom_id res chain seq x y z
N MET A 1 7.65 -0.57 21.81
CA MET A 1 6.95 -1.84 21.54
C MET A 1 6.03 -1.56 20.36
N LEU A 2 6.28 -2.19 19.22
CA LEU A 2 5.41 -2.11 18.04
C LEU A 2 4.25 -3.07 18.27
N ASP A 3 3.02 -2.60 18.09
CA ASP A 3 1.83 -3.46 18.05
C ASP A 3 1.64 -3.91 16.60
N THR A 4 1.83 -5.20 16.35
CA THR A 4 1.82 -5.78 15.00
C THR A 4 0.84 -6.93 14.89
N LYS A 5 0.03 -6.92 13.84
CA LYS A 5 -0.83 -8.04 13.43
C LYS A 5 -0.49 -8.44 12.00
N TRP A 6 -0.20 -9.73 11.79
CA TRP A 6 0.18 -10.30 10.50
C TRP A 6 -0.80 -11.41 10.09
N SER A 7 -1.10 -11.48 8.81
CA SER A 7 -1.98 -12.48 8.18
C SER A 7 -1.37 -12.93 6.86
N SER A 8 -1.59 -14.19 6.49
CA SER A 8 -1.23 -14.72 5.16
C SER A 8 -2.31 -14.41 4.12
N ILE A 9 -1.92 -14.33 2.85
CA ILE A 9 -2.81 -14.07 1.71
C ILE A 9 -2.20 -14.67 0.44
N ASP A 10 -3.00 -14.94 -0.60
CA ASP A 10 -2.48 -15.19 -1.96
C ASP A 10 -2.63 -13.91 -2.78
N ILE A 11 -1.55 -13.13 -2.91
CA ILE A 11 -1.59 -11.80 -3.55
C ILE A 11 -1.92 -11.89 -5.04
N HIS A 12 -1.51 -12.96 -5.73
CA HIS A 12 -1.71 -13.11 -7.17
C HIS A 12 -3.18 -13.41 -7.53
N ASN A 13 -3.95 -13.93 -6.57
CA ASN A 13 -5.38 -14.17 -6.73
C ASN A 13 -6.25 -13.16 -5.96
N THR A 14 -5.66 -12.10 -5.39
CA THR A 14 -6.37 -11.05 -4.66
C THR A 14 -6.40 -9.78 -5.50
N SER A 15 -7.59 -9.22 -5.74
CA SER A 15 -7.71 -7.91 -6.41
C SER A 15 -7.32 -6.75 -5.49
N ASP A 16 -6.93 -5.60 -6.05
CA ASP A 16 -6.62 -4.41 -5.25
C ASP A 16 -7.77 -4.00 -4.32
N GLN A 17 -9.03 -4.10 -4.79
CA GLN A 17 -10.22 -3.81 -3.99
C GLN A 17 -10.35 -4.75 -2.79
N GLU A 18 -10.10 -6.04 -3.01
CA GLU A 18 -10.12 -7.04 -1.93
C GLU A 18 -8.97 -6.78 -0.95
N MET A 19 -7.78 -6.43 -1.43
CA MET A 19 -6.64 -6.11 -0.59
C MET A 19 -6.92 -4.87 0.27
N LEU A 20 -7.45 -3.79 -0.30
CA LEU A 20 -7.89 -2.60 0.45
C LEU A 20 -8.92 -2.96 1.52
N THR A 21 -9.87 -3.85 1.21
CA THR A 21 -10.85 -4.33 2.19
C THR A 21 -10.17 -5.06 3.35
N LYS A 22 -9.25 -6.00 3.06
CA LYS A 22 -8.52 -6.75 4.09
C LYS A 22 -7.63 -5.85 4.95
N LEU A 23 -6.97 -4.85 4.37
CA LEU A 23 -6.17 -3.86 5.11
C LEU A 23 -7.06 -2.95 5.96
N GLY A 24 -8.20 -2.50 5.42
CA GLY A 24 -9.17 -1.68 6.13
C GLY A 24 -9.81 -2.37 7.34
N GLN A 25 -9.88 -3.72 7.32
CA GLN A 25 -10.31 -4.53 8.46
C GLN A 25 -9.29 -4.55 9.61
N LEU A 26 -8.00 -4.30 9.33
CA LEU A 26 -6.97 -4.19 10.38
C LEU A 26 -7.09 -2.85 11.12
N ALA A 27 -7.32 -1.77 10.37
CA ALA A 27 -7.62 -0.44 10.86
C ALA A 27 -8.18 0.41 9.71
N SER A 28 -9.10 1.33 10.01
CA SER A 28 -9.66 2.23 8.99
C SER A 28 -8.62 3.22 8.48
N PHE A 29 -8.51 3.36 7.16
CA PHE A 29 -7.77 4.44 6.54
C PHE A 29 -8.43 5.79 6.81
N LYS A 30 -7.64 6.80 7.22
CA LYS A 30 -8.12 8.18 7.38
C LYS A 30 -7.06 9.20 6.97
N GLY A 31 -7.51 10.33 6.45
CA GLY A 31 -6.68 11.50 6.20
C GLY A 31 -5.73 11.30 5.03
N THR A 32 -4.53 11.85 5.17
CA THR A 32 -3.48 11.72 4.15
C THR A 32 -2.69 10.43 4.35
N LEU A 33 -2.57 9.66 3.28
CA LEU A 33 -1.78 8.44 3.20
C LEU A 33 -0.58 8.64 2.27
N TYR A 34 0.50 7.96 2.62
CA TYR A 34 1.74 7.92 1.86
C TYR A 34 1.97 6.49 1.42
N ILE A 35 1.92 6.26 0.11
CA ILE A 35 1.98 4.92 -0.47
C ILE A 35 3.34 4.73 -1.12
N VAL A 36 4.00 3.64 -0.77
CA VAL A 36 5.29 3.20 -1.31
C VAL A 36 5.07 1.85 -1.95
N THR A 37 5.38 1.71 -3.23
CA THR A 37 5.34 0.43 -3.95
C THR A 37 6.69 0.15 -4.59
N GLU A 38 6.85 -0.97 -5.29
CA GLU A 38 8.09 -1.26 -6.00
C GLU A 38 8.53 -0.13 -6.94
N VAL A 39 7.56 0.45 -7.68
CA VAL A 39 7.78 1.62 -8.54
C VAL A 39 8.35 2.81 -7.79
N SER A 40 8.09 2.95 -6.48
CA SER A 40 8.69 4.00 -5.65
C SER A 40 10.20 3.83 -5.44
N TYR A 41 10.78 2.66 -5.71
CA TYR A 41 12.22 2.43 -5.61
C TYR A 41 12.94 2.44 -6.96
N MET A 42 12.20 2.27 -8.06
CA MET A 42 12.79 2.23 -9.39
C MET A 42 13.39 3.59 -9.77
N GLN A 43 14.69 3.61 -10.09
CA GLN A 43 15.32 4.75 -10.74
C GLN A 43 15.00 4.65 -12.25
N SER A 44 14.24 5.60 -12.80
CA SER A 44 14.21 5.72 -14.25
C SER A 44 15.56 6.25 -14.74
N ASN A 45 16.10 5.62 -15.79
CA ASN A 45 17.35 6.00 -16.46
C ASN A 45 17.25 7.37 -17.16
N GLY A 46 16.83 8.43 -16.45
CA GLY A 46 16.90 9.78 -16.99
C GLY A 46 15.92 10.84 -16.51
N ASN A 47 15.18 10.70 -15.38
CA ASN A 47 14.74 11.82 -14.49
C ASN A 47 13.51 11.52 -13.61
N ASP A 48 12.84 10.38 -13.75
CA ASP A 48 11.72 10.04 -12.87
C ASP A 48 12.24 9.18 -11.72
N ARG A 49 12.51 9.84 -10.59
CA ARG A 49 12.75 9.12 -9.34
C ARG A 49 11.41 8.52 -8.91
N GLY A 50 11.33 7.19 -8.85
CA GLY A 50 10.31 6.49 -8.09
C GLY A 50 10.18 7.20 -6.74
N GLY A 51 8.98 7.68 -6.46
CA GLY A 51 8.70 8.52 -5.31
C GLY A 51 7.52 7.98 -4.52
N VAL A 52 7.27 8.60 -3.37
CA VAL A 52 6.12 8.27 -2.54
C VAL A 52 4.87 8.93 -3.12
N PHE A 53 3.78 8.19 -3.21
CA PHE A 53 2.49 8.73 -3.62
C PHE A 53 1.76 9.30 -2.40
N LYS A 54 1.30 10.55 -2.49
CA LYS A 54 0.48 11.18 -1.46
C LYS A 54 -0.99 11.11 -1.87
N VAL A 55 -1.81 10.37 -1.13
CA VAL A 55 -3.20 10.04 -1.50
C VAL A 55 -4.12 10.36 -0.33
N ASN A 56 -5.28 10.96 -0.57
CA ASN A 56 -6.32 11.06 0.45
C ASN A 56 -6.99 9.70 0.61
N SER A 57 -7.26 9.26 1.85
CA SER A 57 -7.90 7.96 2.11
C SER A 57 -9.23 7.74 1.36
N GLN A 58 -9.96 8.81 1.04
CA GLN A 58 -11.21 8.76 0.26
C GLN A 58 -11.00 8.48 -1.24
N GLN A 59 -9.76 8.52 -1.73
CA GLN A 59 -9.39 8.36 -3.13
C GLN A 59 -8.54 7.10 -3.35
N LEU A 60 -8.49 6.19 -2.37
CA LEU A 60 -7.66 4.98 -2.46
C LEU A 60 -8.06 4.06 -3.62
N ASP A 61 -9.37 3.85 -3.81
CA ASP A 61 -9.87 3.00 -4.91
C ASP A 61 -9.50 3.60 -6.27
N ASP A 62 -9.81 4.89 -6.47
CA ASP A 62 -9.44 5.64 -7.68
C ASP A 62 -7.93 5.62 -7.94
N PHE A 63 -7.13 5.74 -6.88
CA PHE A 63 -5.68 5.67 -6.96
C PHE A 63 -5.20 4.29 -7.42
N CYS A 64 -5.75 3.20 -6.89
CA CYS A 64 -5.38 1.84 -7.31
C CYS A 64 -5.70 1.64 -8.80
N GLN A 65 -6.87 2.10 -9.25
CA GLN A 65 -7.24 2.01 -10.67
C GLN A 65 -6.29 2.84 -11.56
N ALA A 66 -5.99 4.08 -11.17
CA ALA A 66 -5.09 4.94 -11.91
C ALA A 66 -3.65 4.41 -11.93
N TYR A 67 -3.20 3.83 -10.82
CA TYR A 67 -1.91 3.14 -10.70
C TYR A 67 -1.84 1.98 -11.70
N ALA A 68 -2.86 1.12 -11.71
CA ALA A 68 -2.89 -0.05 -12.58
C ALA A 68 -2.87 0.30 -14.07
N ILE A 69 -3.59 1.35 -14.46
CA ILE A 69 -3.56 1.86 -15.84
C ILE A 69 -2.17 2.42 -16.18
N LYS A 70 -1.55 3.18 -15.26
CA LYS A 70 -0.27 3.86 -15.52
C LYS A 70 0.90 2.90 -15.64
N TYR A 71 0.96 1.89 -14.77
CA TYR A 71 2.10 0.97 -14.68
C TYR A 71 1.82 -0.40 -15.30
N ASN A 72 0.60 -0.61 -15.81
CA ASN A 72 0.16 -1.86 -16.41
C ASN A 72 0.30 -3.08 -15.47
N GLU A 73 0.11 -2.85 -14.17
CA GLU A 73 0.12 -3.87 -13.11
C GLU A 73 -0.71 -3.43 -11.89
N PRO A 74 -1.32 -4.34 -11.12
CA PRO A 74 -2.04 -4.00 -9.89
C PRO A 74 -1.14 -3.29 -8.86
N MET A 75 -1.73 -2.44 -8.02
CA MET A 75 -0.96 -1.76 -6.96
C MET A 75 -0.40 -2.75 -5.93
N PHE A 76 -1.15 -3.80 -5.62
CA PHE A 76 -0.80 -4.82 -4.64
C PHE A 76 -0.22 -6.10 -5.27
N ASN A 77 0.59 -5.95 -6.32
CA ASN A 77 1.20 -7.07 -7.04
C ASN A 77 2.45 -7.65 -6.33
N GLN A 78 3.20 -6.82 -5.61
CA GLN A 78 4.41 -7.22 -4.89
C GLN A 78 4.44 -6.58 -3.49
N GLU A 79 5.40 -5.67 -3.23
CA GLU A 79 5.52 -4.96 -1.97
C GLU A 79 4.76 -3.64 -2.02
N ALA A 80 3.96 -3.38 -0.99
CA ALA A 80 3.28 -2.11 -0.80
C ALA A 80 3.26 -1.71 0.67
N PHE A 81 3.52 -0.43 0.92
CA PHE A 81 3.38 0.19 2.22
C PHE A 81 2.38 1.33 2.08
N ILE A 82 1.36 1.36 2.93
CA ILE A 82 0.46 2.49 3.09
C ILE A 82 0.73 3.08 4.47
N ILE A 83 1.12 4.34 4.54
CA ILE A 83 1.59 4.97 5.78
C ILE A 83 0.70 6.16 6.10
N SER A 84 0.14 6.19 7.30
CA SER A 84 -0.48 7.37 7.89
C SER A 84 0.41 7.89 9.02
N PHE A 85 1.06 9.04 8.79
CA PHE A 85 1.84 9.70 9.83
C PHE A 85 0.97 10.28 10.95
N GLU A 86 -0.24 10.72 10.61
CA GLU A 86 -1.20 11.25 11.58
C GLU A 86 -1.67 10.17 12.56
N LEU A 87 -2.04 8.99 12.04
CA LEU A 87 -2.50 7.86 12.86
C LEU A 87 -1.36 7.02 13.43
N LYS A 88 -0.12 7.26 12.99
CA LYS A 88 1.07 6.44 13.29
C LYS A 88 0.86 4.96 12.95
N GLN A 89 0.33 4.73 11.75
CA GLN A 89 -0.05 3.41 11.24
C GLN A 89 0.64 3.15 9.91
N CYS A 90 1.15 1.93 9.74
CA CYS A 90 1.66 1.45 8.47
C CYS A 90 1.00 0.11 8.15
N TRP A 91 0.23 0.07 7.08
CA TRP A 91 -0.23 -1.18 6.47
C TRP A 91 0.87 -1.67 5.55
N VAL A 92 1.25 -2.93 5.71
CA VAL A 92 2.34 -3.57 4.99
C VAL A 92 1.77 -4.73 4.19
N LEU A 93 2.15 -4.80 2.92
CA LEU A 93 2.06 -5.99 2.08
C LEU A 93 3.48 -6.38 1.66
N HIS A 94 3.84 -7.61 1.95
CA HIS A 94 5.12 -8.19 1.59
C HIS A 94 4.94 -9.18 0.44
N HIS A 95 5.92 -9.26 -0.46
CA HIS A 95 5.90 -10.13 -1.64
C HIS A 95 5.81 -11.63 -1.28
N GLU A 96 6.16 -12.01 -0.04
CA GLU A 96 5.98 -13.37 0.48
C GLU A 96 4.55 -13.64 0.99
N ASN A 97 3.52 -13.06 0.38
CA ASN A 97 2.13 -13.43 0.66
C ASN A 97 1.70 -13.16 2.13
N ILE A 98 2.26 -12.10 2.72
CA ILE A 98 1.97 -11.68 4.10
C ILE A 98 1.56 -10.21 4.11
N TYR A 99 0.51 -9.89 4.85
CA TYR A 99 0.11 -8.52 5.09
C TYR A 99 -0.14 -8.24 6.56
N GLY A 100 -0.07 -6.98 6.95
CA GLY A 100 -0.24 -6.61 8.34
C GLY A 100 -0.38 -5.13 8.60
N LEU A 101 -0.54 -4.81 9.88
CA LEU A 101 -0.58 -3.45 10.40
C LEU A 101 0.52 -3.31 11.45
N VAL A 102 1.31 -2.27 11.31
CA VAL A 102 2.32 -1.84 12.28
C VAL A 102 1.88 -0.49 12.87
N LYS A 103 1.71 -0.42 14.19
CA LYS A 103 1.49 0.85 14.89
C LYS A 103 2.78 1.30 15.55
N TYR A 104 3.16 2.56 15.32
CA TYR A 104 4.39 3.16 15.86
C TYR A 104 4.10 4.34 16.79
N LYS A 105 5.10 4.71 17.61
CA LYS A 105 5.00 5.80 18.59
C LYS A 105 5.64 7.07 18.08
#